data_AF-A0A1F3BHD0-F1
#
_entry.id   AF-A0A1F3BHD0-F1
#
_cell.length_a   1.000
_cell.length_b   1.000
_cell.length_c   1.000
_cell.angle_alpha   90.00
_cell.angle_beta   90.00
_cell.angle_gamma   90.00
#
_symmetry.space_group_name_H-M   'P 1'
#
loop_
_entity.id
_entity.type
_entity.pdbx_description
1 polymer ?
#
loop_
_entity_poly.entity_id
_entity_poly.type
_entity_poly.pdbx_seq_one_letter_code
_entity_poly.pdbx_strand_id
1 'polypeptide(L)' 'MRNPSQSKLKVIKILDPLLCVRCEHAYIADVVLREGARKKMFYCSRLDCDNWVASSGVSQLEDDLDVAA' A
#
# COMPACT_ATOMS: atom_id res chain seq x y z
N MET A 1 15.48 -17.14 0.43
CA MET A 1 14.70 -15.90 0.27
C MET A 1 15.68 -14.76 0.05
N ARG A 2 15.74 -14.16 -1.14
CA ARG A 2 16.64 -13.02 -1.39
C ARG A 2 16.07 -11.84 -0.59
N ASN A 3 16.77 -11.43 0.46
CA ASN A 3 16.51 -10.18 1.16
C ASN A 3 16.57 -9.08 0.07
N PRO A 4 15.48 -8.38 -0.24
CA PRO A 4 15.54 -7.33 -1.24
C PRO A 4 16.43 -6.23 -0.64
N SER A 5 17.69 -6.24 -1.05
CA SER A 5 18.71 -5.28 -0.64
C SER A 5 18.20 -3.88 -0.94
N GLN A 6 17.70 -3.18 0.08
CA GLN A 6 17.32 -1.76 0.03
C GLN A 6 16.45 -1.38 -1.20
N SER A 7 15.57 -2.27 -1.68
CA SER A 7 14.69 -1.88 -2.77
C SER A 7 13.79 -0.76 -2.27
N LYS A 8 13.71 0.34 -3.03
CA LYS A 8 12.81 1.45 -2.76
C LYS A 8 11.37 0.94 -2.87
N LEU A 9 10.82 0.45 -1.77
CA LEU A 9 9.43 -0.01 -1.72
C LEU A 9 8.52 1.21 -1.80
N LYS A 10 7.51 1.14 -2.68
CA LYS A 10 6.47 2.16 -2.79
C LYS A 10 5.24 1.68 -2.03
N VAL A 11 4.73 2.50 -1.12
CA VAL A 11 3.42 2.28 -0.50
C VAL A 11 2.35 2.65 -1.52
N ILE A 12 1.44 1.72 -1.81
CA ILE A 12 0.35 1.88 -2.78
C ILE A 12 -1.00 1.51 -2.16
N LYS A 13 -2.10 1.92 -2.80
CA LYS A 13 -3.45 1.46 -2.46
C LYS A 13 -3.76 0.18 -3.24
N ILE A 14 -4.26 -0.84 -2.56
CA ILE A 14 -4.67 -2.12 -3.16
C ILE A 14 -6.03 -1.96 -3.82
N LEU A 15 -6.23 -2.60 -4.99
CA LEU A 15 -7.53 -2.63 -5.68
C LEU A 15 -8.49 -3.63 -5.00
N ASP A 16 -8.07 -4.91 -4.89
CA ASP A 16 -8.82 -5.96 -4.20
C ASP A 16 -7.98 -6.60 -3.08
N PRO A 17 -8.25 -6.27 -1.81
CA PRO A 17 -7.55 -6.85 -0.67
C PRO A 17 -7.75 -8.37 -0.51
N LEU A 18 -8.89 -8.93 -0.96
CA LEU A 18 -9.18 -10.36 -0.82
C LEU A 18 -8.23 -11.20 -1.69
N LEU A 19 -7.82 -10.68 -2.84
CA LEU A 19 -6.78 -11.33 -3.67
C LEU A 19 -5.44 -11.39 -2.94
N CYS A 20 -5.06 -10.34 -2.24
CA CYS A 20 -3.81 -10.32 -1.47
C CYS A 20 -3.85 -11.30 -0.29
N VAL A 21 -4.99 -11.48 0.37
CA VAL A 21 -5.14 -12.47 1.47
C VAL A 21 -4.91 -13.90 0.97
N ARG A 22 -5.30 -14.21 -0.27
CA ARG A 22 -5.19 -15.56 -0.85
C ARG A 22 -3.93 -15.76 -1.70
N CYS A 23 -3.10 -14.73 -1.85
CA CYS A 23 -1.92 -14.76 -2.70
C CYS A 23 -0.71 -15.33 -1.95
N GLU A 24 -0.12 -16.41 -2.46
CA GLU A 24 1.06 -17.06 -1.86
C GLU A 24 2.31 -16.15 -1.85
N HIS A 25 2.31 -15.10 -2.67
CA HIS A 25 3.39 -14.12 -2.76
C HIS A 25 3.17 -12.87 -1.92
N ALA A 26 2.03 -12.76 -1.23
CA ALA A 26 1.67 -11.65 -0.37
C ALA A 26 1.78 -12.04 1.11
N TYR A 27 2.29 -11.12 1.93
CA TYR A 27 2.42 -11.33 3.37
C TYR A 27 2.22 -10.04 4.15
N ILE A 28 1.93 -10.17 5.44
CA ILE A 28 1.83 -9.01 6.35
C ILE A 28 3.24 -8.63 6.80
N ALA A 29 3.64 -7.40 6.51
CA ALA A 29 4.89 -6.80 6.94
C ALA A 29 4.63 -5.71 7.99
N ASP A 30 5.51 -5.65 8.99
CA ASP A 30 5.58 -4.50 9.89
C ASP A 30 6.39 -3.39 9.21
N VAL A 31 5.75 -2.24 8.99
CA VAL A 31 6.37 -1.08 8.34
C VAL A 31 6.51 0.08 9.32
N VAL A 32 7.63 0.80 9.21
CA VAL A 32 7.85 2.05 9.92
C VAL A 32 7.65 3.18 8.91
N LEU A 33 6.61 4.00 9.14
CA LEU A 33 6.35 5.18 8.33
C LEU A 33 7.37 6.28 8.63
N ARG A 34 7.46 7.29 7.77
CA ARG A 34 8.39 8.42 7.93
C ARG A 34 8.25 9.12 9.29
N GLU A 35 7.03 9.17 9.83
CA GLU A 35 6.69 9.78 11.12
C GLU A 35 7.05 8.89 12.32
N GLY A 36 7.66 7.71 12.11
CA GLY A 36 8.01 6.75 13.16
C GLY A 36 6.86 5.83 13.58
N ALA A 37 5.64 6.08 13.08
CA ALA A 37 4.49 5.21 13.32
C ALA A 37 4.70 3.82 12.71
N ARG A 38 4.40 2.78 13.51
CA ARG A 38 4.44 1.37 13.06
C ARG A 38 3.05 0.94 12.59
N LYS A 39 2.96 0.30 11.43
CA LYS A 39 1.72 -0.29 10.91
C LYS A 39 1.97 -1.67 10.33
N LYS A 40 0.95 -2.51 10.33
CA LYS A 40 0.92 -3.76 9.55
C LYS A 40 0.38 -3.45 8.16
N MET A 41 1.09 -3.86 7.12
CA MET A 41 0.71 -3.65 5.73
C MET A 41 0.92 -4.92 4.91
N PHE A 42 0.17 -5.07 3.83
CA PHE A 42 0.49 -6.10 2.83
C PHE A 42 1.76 -5.72 2.09
N TYR A 43 2.64 -6.69 1.95
CA TYR A 43 3.78 -6.67 1.06
C TYR A 43 3.57 -7.76 0.00
N CYS A 44 3.77 -7.43 -1.27
CA CYS A 44 3.78 -8.39 -2.36
C CYS A 44 5.19 -8.49 -2.94
N SER A 45 5.71 -9.72 -3.09
CA SER A 45 7.03 -9.98 -3.65
C SER A 45 7.06 -10.01 -5.18
N ARG A 46 5.89 -10.03 -5.83
CA ARG A 46 5.76 -10.05 -7.29
C ARG A 46 6.02 -8.68 -7.88
N LEU A 47 6.99 -8.59 -8.79
CA LEU A 47 7.30 -7.36 -9.53
C LEU A 47 6.34 -7.10 -10.69
N ASP A 48 5.61 -8.13 -11.09
CA ASP A 48 4.60 -8.15 -12.17
C ASP A 48 3.17 -8.05 -11.64
N CYS A 49 2.97 -7.79 -10.34
CA CYS A 49 1.66 -7.65 -9.74
C CYS A 49 1.04 -6.29 -10.12
N ASP A 50 -0.23 -6.31 -10.51
CA ASP A 50 -1.03 -5.17 -10.94
C ASP A 50 -2.25 -4.90 -10.03
N ASN A 51 -2.37 -5.61 -8.90
CA ASN A 51 -3.44 -5.41 -7.91
C ASN A 51 -3.22 -4.15 -7.05
N TRP A 52 -2.96 -3.01 -7.69
CA TRP A 52 -2.72 -1.72 -7.06
C TRP A 52 -3.21 -0.57 -7.92
N VAL A 53 -3.61 0.52 -7.28
CA VAL A 53 -4.06 1.72 -7.97
C VAL A 53 -2.83 2.44 -8.52
N ALA A 54 -2.73 2.52 -9.86
CA ALA A 54 -1.78 3.41 -10.51
C ALA A 54 -2.10 4.84 -10.06
N SER A 55 -1.18 5.48 -9.33
CA SER A 55 -1.31 6.88 -8.97
C SER A 55 -1.14 7.73 -10.23
N SER A 56 -2.14 7.76 -11.11
CA SER A 56 -2.34 8.87 -12.04
C SER A 56 -2.63 10.08 -11.16
N GLY A 57 -1.69 11.01 -11.09
CA GLY A 57 -1.66 12.08 -10.10
C GLY A 57 -2.98 12.82 -9.96
N VAL A 58 -3.71 12.52 -8.89
CA VAL A 58 -4.75 13.39 -8.35
C VAL A 58 -4.34 13.70 -6.92
N SER A 59 -3.55 14.76 -6.79
CA SER A 59 -3.64 15.63 -5.62
C SER A 59 -5.03 16.28 -5.68
N GLN A 60 -5.92 16.02 -4.72
CA GLN A 60 -7.07 16.89 -4.35
C GLN A 60 -7.88 16.20 -3.25
N LEU A 61 -7.88 16.76 -2.02
CA LEU A 61 -8.87 17.72 -1.50
C LEU A 61 -10.24 17.08 -1.25
N GLU A 62 -10.44 16.49 -0.05
CA GLU A 62 -11.77 16.26 0.55
C GLU A 62 -11.66 16.44 2.08
N ASP A 63 -11.25 17.64 2.48
CA ASP A 63 -11.42 18.22 3.82
C ASP A 63 -12.17 19.53 3.54
N ASP A 64 -13.49 19.45 3.30
CA ASP A 64 -14.45 20.58 3.28
C ASP A 64 -15.83 20.09 2.84
N LEU A 65 -16.63 19.58 3.79
CA LEU A 65 -18.09 19.67 3.71
C LEU A 65 -18.64 19.79 5.13
N ASP A 66 -18.47 21.00 5.64
CA ASP A 66 -19.35 21.60 6.63
C ASP A 66 -20.79 21.55 6.08
N VAL A 67 -21.66 20.78 6.71
CA VAL A 67 -23.11 20.98 6.59
C VAL A 67 -23.67 21.24 7.98
N ALA A 68 -23.57 22.49 8.39
CA ALA A 68 -24.57 23.09 9.23
C ALA A 68 -25.91 23.09 8.47
N ALA A 69 -26.90 22.38 9.00
CA ALA A 69 -28.32 22.63 8.80
C ALA A 69 -29.09 22.15 10.04
#